data_AF-G5IYW7-F1
#
_entry.id   AF-G5IYW7-F1
#
_cell.length_a   1.000
_cell.length_b   1.000
_cell.length_c   1.000
_cell.angle_alpha   90.00
_cell.angle_beta   90.00
_cell.angle_gamma   90.00
#
_symmetry.space_group_name_H-M   'P 1'
#
loop_
_entity.id
_entity.type
_entity.pdbx_description
1 polymer ?
#
loop_
_entity_poly.entity_id
_entity_poly.type
_entity_poly.pdbx_seq_one_letter_code
_entity_poly.pdbx_strand_id
1 'polypeptide(L)'
;MGKADTLVYIDLPLPVHFWWVTKRFITGFFVPPKGWPENSPLWKSSLQSYNNLWLCHQRLTPRYRDYVLEAEKTKKVYHLKSTKDIKEFFESIA
;
A
#
# COMPACT_ATOMS: atom_id res chain seq x y z
N MET A 1 -27.29 0.99 -10.87
CA MET A 1 -26.03 1.47 -10.25
C MET A 1 -25.28 0.25 -9.74
N GLY A 2 -24.12 -0.08 -10.31
CA GLY A 2 -23.36 -1.28 -9.96
C GLY A 2 -22.74 -1.15 -8.56
N LYS A 3 -23.25 -1.92 -7.60
CA LYS A 3 -22.58 -2.09 -6.32
C LYS A 3 -21.44 -3.08 -6.53
N ALA A 4 -20.27 -2.79 -5.98
CA ALA A 4 -19.17 -3.75 -5.99
C ALA A 4 -19.48 -4.88 -4.99
N ASP A 5 -19.62 -6.11 -5.50
CA ASP A 5 -19.87 -7.30 -4.70
C ASP A 5 -18.59 -7.85 -4.03
N THR A 6 -17.42 -7.38 -4.47
CA THR A 6 -16.10 -7.81 -4.00
C THR A 6 -15.25 -6.63 -3.52
N LEU A 7 -14.50 -6.85 -2.43
CA LEU A 7 -13.49 -5.94 -1.90
C LEU A 7 -12.14 -6.67 -1.84
N VAL A 8 -11.11 -6.10 -2.44
CA VAL A 8 -9.72 -6.59 -2.33
C VAL A 8 -8.95 -5.58 -1.49
N TYR A 9 -8.48 -6.00 -0.31
CA TYR A 9 -7.77 -5.15 0.63
C TYR A 9 -6.30 -5.58 0.74
N ILE A 10 -5.39 -4.65 0.47
CA ILE A 10 -3.94 -4.86 0.54
C ILE A 10 -3.42 -4.22 1.84
N ASP A 11 -2.96 -5.05 2.77
CA ASP A 11 -2.57 -4.69 4.14
C ASP A 11 -1.22 -5.29 4.51
N LEU A 12 -0.19 -4.85 3.79
CA LEU A 12 1.16 -5.33 4.02
C LEU A 12 1.72 -4.80 5.36
N PRO A 13 2.61 -5.55 6.03
CA PRO A 13 3.26 -5.09 7.24
C PRO A 13 4.02 -3.78 7.02
N LEU A 14 3.98 -2.91 8.02
CA LEU A 14 4.67 -1.62 8.00
C LEU A 14 6.15 -1.70 7.57
N PRO A 15 6.96 -2.70 8.03
CA PRO A 15 8.36 -2.82 7.58
C PRO A 15 8.52 -2.96 6.06
N VAL A 16 7.56 -3.59 5.36
CA VAL A 16 7.59 -3.72 3.90
C VAL A 16 7.48 -2.34 3.24
N HIS A 17 6.59 -1.50 3.74
CA HIS A 17 6.43 -0.14 3.24
C HIS A 17 7.67 0.72 3.50
N PHE A 18 8.25 0.63 4.70
CA PHE A 18 9.52 1.31 5.02
C PHE A 18 10.64 0.87 4.08
N TRP A 19 10.78 -0.43 3.85
CA TRP A 19 11.77 -0.97 2.93
C TRP A 19 11.60 -0.44 1.50
N TRP A 20 10.37 -0.36 0.98
CA TRP A 20 10.13 0.16 -0.36
C TRP A 20 10.43 1.65 -0.49
N VAL A 21 10.13 2.45 0.54
CA VAL A 21 10.54 3.87 0.57
C VAL A 21 12.06 3.98 0.57
N THR A 22 12.76 3.20 1.41
CA THR A 22 14.23 3.18 1.47
C THR A 22 14.84 2.76 0.14
N LYS A 23 14.34 1.67 -0.46
CA LYS A 23 14.79 1.19 -1.77
C LYS A 23 14.62 2.29 -2.82
N ARG A 24 13.44 2.92 -2.91
CA ARG A 24 13.17 4.03 -3.84
C ARG A 24 14.13 5.20 -3.62
N PHE A 25 14.42 5.54 -2.37
CA PHE A 25 15.31 6.64 -2.05
C PHE A 25 16.75 6.36 -2.52
N ILE A 26 17.26 5.16 -2.26
CA ILE A 26 18.60 4.73 -2.71
C ILE A 26 18.66 4.68 -4.23
N THR A 27 17.72 4.00 -4.90
CA THR A 27 17.76 3.85 -6.36
C THR A 27 17.47 5.16 -7.09
N GLY A 28 16.60 5.99 -6.52
CA GLY A 28 16.20 7.28 -7.09
C GLY A 28 17.34 8.31 -7.14
N PHE A 29 18.39 8.13 -6.34
CA PHE A 29 19.60 8.94 -6.42
C PHE A 29 20.42 8.66 -7.69
N PHE A 30 20.39 7.43 -8.19
CA PHE A 30 21.08 7.03 -9.42
C PHE A 30 20.21 7.21 -10.65
N VAL A 31 18.93 6.83 -10.56
CA VAL A 31 17.96 6.92 -11.65
C VAL A 31 16.62 7.34 -11.05
N PRO A 32 16.14 8.57 -11.31
CA PRO A 32 14.85 9.00 -10.80
C PRO A 32 13.72 8.08 -11.31
N PRO A 33 12.65 7.87 -10.52
CA PRO A 33 11.52 7.06 -10.96
C PRO A 33 10.94 7.58 -12.28
N LYS A 34 10.49 6.67 -13.15
CA LYS A 34 9.82 7.05 -14.40
C LYS A 34 8.61 7.95 -14.09
N GLY A 35 8.58 9.13 -14.70
CA GLY A 35 7.52 10.12 -14.48
C GLY A 35 7.66 10.97 -13.21
N TRP A 36 8.81 10.92 -12.52
CA TRP A 36 9.10 11.84 -11.42
C TRP A 36 9.19 13.28 -11.95
N PRO A 37 8.55 14.27 -11.30
CA PRO A 37 8.59 15.64 -11.80
C PRO A 37 10.01 16.22 -11.77
N GLU A 38 10.37 16.94 -12.83
CA GLU A 38 11.64 17.66 -12.88
C GLU A 38 11.75 18.64 -11.70
N ASN A 39 12.96 18.80 -11.17
CA ASN A 39 13.28 19.69 -10.03
C ASN A 39 12.55 19.38 -8.71
N SER A 40 11.88 18.22 -8.58
CA SER A 40 11.25 17.82 -7.31
C SER A 40 12.24 17.16 -6.35
N PRO A 41 12.37 17.65 -5.10
CA PRO A 41 13.37 17.17 -4.15
C PRO A 41 13.04 15.75 -3.66
N LEU A 42 13.63 14.75 -4.29
CA LEU A 42 13.43 13.32 -3.98
C LEU A 42 13.66 13.03 -2.49
N TRP A 43 14.70 13.61 -1.90
CA TRP A 43 15.06 13.41 -0.48
C TRP A 43 13.96 13.92 0.47
N LYS A 44 13.42 15.12 0.21
CA LYS A 44 12.39 15.73 1.05
C LYS A 44 11.09 14.92 0.97
N SER A 45 10.72 14.48 -0.22
CA SER A 45 9.55 13.61 -0.44
C SER A 45 9.74 12.23 0.22
N SER A 46 10.95 11.67 0.20
CA SER A 46 11.25 10.40 0.89
C SER A 46 11.14 10.54 2.40
N LEU A 47 11.70 11.58 3.00
CA LEU A 47 11.56 11.84 4.44
C LEU A 47 10.09 12.00 4.85
N GLN A 48 9.30 12.73 4.05
CA GLN A 48 7.88 12.91 4.32
C GLN A 48 7.09 11.60 4.20
N SER A 49 7.53 10.67 3.34
CA SER A 49 6.91 9.36 3.20
C SER A 49 7.03 8.53 4.48
N TYR A 50 8.16 8.58 5.19
CA TYR A 50 8.30 7.86 6.46
C TYR A 50 7.35 8.38 7.55
N ASN A 51 7.22 9.71 7.66
CA ASN A 51 6.27 10.31 8.60
C ASN A 51 4.82 9.94 8.25
N ASN A 52 4.45 10.04 6.98
CA ASN A 52 3.11 9.68 6.53
C ASN A 52 2.81 8.18 6.74
N LEU A 53 3.76 7.29 6.45
CA LEU A 53 3.62 5.86 6.73
C LEU A 53 3.35 5.59 8.21
N TRP A 54 4.09 6.25 9.09
CA TRP A 54 3.91 6.13 10.53
C TRP A 54 2.52 6.62 10.97
N LEU A 55 2.10 7.80 10.53
CA LEU A 55 0.78 8.36 10.85
C LEU A 55 -0.36 7.51 10.30
N CYS A 56 -0.23 7.01 9.07
CA CYS A 56 -1.19 6.09 8.47
C CYS A 56 -1.28 4.79 9.28
N HIS A 57 -0.15 4.19 9.65
CA HIS A 57 -0.14 2.98 10.44
C HIS A 57 -0.83 3.16 11.81
N GLN A 58 -0.61 4.30 12.45
CA GLN A 58 -1.22 4.60 13.75
C GLN A 58 -2.71 4.92 13.67
N ARG A 59 -3.13 5.69 12.67
CA ARG A 59 -4.47 6.31 12.65
C ARG A 59 -5.41 5.74 11.60
N LEU A 60 -4.87 5.42 10.43
CA LEU A 60 -5.65 5.10 9.24
C LEU A 60 -5.80 3.59 9.07
N THR A 61 -4.71 2.83 9.16
CA THR A 61 -4.70 1.37 9.02
C THR A 61 -5.70 0.67 9.95
N PRO A 62 -5.84 1.02 11.26
CA PRO A 62 -6.83 0.39 12.12
C PRO A 62 -8.27 0.61 11.62
N ARG A 63 -8.60 1.84 11.21
CA ARG A 63 -9.94 2.18 10.70
C ARG A 63 -10.28 1.45 9.41
N TYR A 64 -9.30 1.24 8.54
CA TYR A 64 -9.51 0.42 7.34
C TYR A 64 -9.70 -1.05 7.66
N ARG A 65 -8.99 -1.59 8.67
CA ARG A 65 -9.23 -2.95 9.15
C ARG A 65 -10.63 -3.10 9.72
N ASP A 66 -11.11 -2.14 10.50
CA ASP A 66 -12.49 -2.12 11.00
C ASP A 66 -13.50 -2.08 9.84
N TYR A 67 -13.26 -1.22 8.85
CA TYR A 67 -14.10 -1.15 7.65
C TYR A 67 -14.16 -2.48 6.88
N VAL A 68 -13.02 -3.18 6.76
CA VAL A 68 -12.93 -4.46 6.06
C VAL A 68 -13.72 -5.54 6.81
N LEU A 69 -13.64 -5.58 8.14
CA LEU A 69 -14.46 -6.48 8.97
C LEU A 69 -15.95 -6.22 8.79
N GLU A 70 -16.37 -4.95 8.67
CA GLU A 70 -17.77 -4.62 8.39
C GLU A 70 -18.17 -5.00 6.96
N ALA A 71 -17.28 -4.83 5.99
CA ALA A 71 -17.53 -5.18 4.59
C ALA A 71 -17.71 -6.69 4.38
N GLU A 72 -17.02 -7.54 5.15
CA GLU A 72 -17.15 -9.01 5.12
C GLU A 72 -18.59 -9.48 5.33
N LYS A 73 -19.43 -8.70 6.01
CA LYS A 73 -20.85 -9.03 6.25
C LYS A 73 -21.71 -8.97 4.98
N THR A 74 -21.26 -8.24 3.96
CA THR A 74 -22.07 -7.92 2.78
C THR A 74 -21.36 -8.15 1.45
N LYS A 75 -20.05 -8.36 1.47
CA LYS A 75 -19.21 -8.49 0.27
C LYS A 75 -18.26 -9.66 0.40
N LYS A 76 -17.84 -10.19 -0.75
CA LYS A 76 -16.69 -11.09 -0.82
C LYS A 76 -15.42 -10.28 -0.54
N VAL A 77 -14.64 -10.64 0.47
CA VAL A 77 -13.43 -9.91 0.86
C VAL A 77 -12.19 -10.78 0.65
N TYR A 78 -11.17 -10.19 0.02
CA TYR A 78 -9.82 -10.76 -0.07
C TYR A 78 -8.87 -9.86 0.73
N HIS A 79 -8.38 -10.36 1.88
CA HIS A 79 -7.43 -9.63 2.74
C HIS A 79 -6.01 -10.11 2.51
N LEU A 80 -5.24 -9.35 1.74
CA LEU A 80 -3.88 -9.69 1.29
C LEU A 80 -2.86 -9.04 2.22
N LYS A 81 -2.14 -9.84 3.00
CA LYS A 81 -1.18 -9.41 4.03
C LYS A 81 0.27 -9.64 3.61
N SER A 82 0.52 -10.29 2.49
CA SER A 82 1.86 -10.52 1.98
C SER A 82 1.93 -10.43 0.46
N THR A 83 3.14 -10.30 -0.08
CA THR A 83 3.37 -10.39 -1.54
C THR A 83 3.04 -11.77 -2.08
N LYS A 84 3.12 -12.81 -1.24
CA LYS A 84 2.67 -14.17 -1.57
C LYS A 84 1.15 -14.20 -1.72
N ASP A 85 0.40 -13.61 -0.79
CA ASP A 85 -1.07 -13.54 -0.87
C ASP A 85 -1.50 -12.80 -2.14
N ILE A 86 -0.80 -11.73 -2.50
CA ILE A 86 -1.05 -11.01 -3.75
C ILE A 86 -0.83 -11.92 -4.95
N LYS A 87 0.27 -12.67 -4.99
CA LYS A 87 0.56 -13.62 -6.07
C LYS A 87 -0.50 -14.70 -6.18
N GLU A 88 -0.85 -15.34 -5.07
CA GLU A 88 -1.90 -16.38 -5.01
C GLU A 88 -3.26 -15.83 -5.42
N PHE A 89 -3.61 -14.61 -5.00
CA PHE A 89 -4.82 -13.94 -5.44
C PHE A 89 -4.82 -13.72 -6.95
N PHE A 90 -3.73 -13.21 -7.52
CA PHE A 90 -3.60 -13.05 -8.98
C PHE A 90 -3.76 -14.37 -9.73
N GLU A 91 -3.14 -15.45 -9.25
CA GLU A 91 -3.27 -16.79 -9.84
C GLU A 91 -4.71 -17.34 -9.74
N SER A 92 -5.47 -16.94 -8.71
CA SER A 92 -6.86 -17.37 -8.52
C SER A 92 -7.88 -16.69 -9.45
N ILE A 93 -7.49 -15.58 -10.10
CA ILE A 93 -8.38 -14.78 -10.97
C ILE A 93 -7.90 -14.70 -12.43
N ALA A 94 -6.70 -15.22 -12.72
CA ALA A 94 -6.14 -15.34 -14.07
C ALA A 94 -6.72 -16.57 -14.77
#